data_AF-A0A920MWR8-F1
#
_entry.id   AF-A0A920MWR8-F1
#
_cell.length_a   1.000
_cell.length_b   1.000
_cell.length_c   1.000
_cell.angle_alpha   90.00
_cell.angle_beta   90.00
_cell.angle_gamma   90.00
#
_symmetry.space_group_name_H-M   'P 1'
#
loop_
_entity.id
_entity.type
_entity.pdbx_description
1 polymer ?
#
loop_
_entity_poly.entity_id
_entity_poly.type
_entity_poly.pdbx_seq_one_letter_code
_entity_poly.pdbx_strand_id
1 'polypeptide(L)'
;MRWDGISAIEKFNIINQSIIELEKERHSLFNVEYYKSPELLLQLISVQLKVENGILLFPHSVIVEGRLGVFPGEPVSDARTAFSNHIIKVSNSDPWLKNNPPIIEWFEGQFESGQTDIDHSIINNLKEAYNNVNKSNPIIKGCDIWIGLATFYNHADIPALLFGPGDVRLAHSLTNMLKLKKY
;
A
#
# COMPACT_ATOMS: atom_id res chain seq x y z
N MET A 1 -29.51 11.32 -25.97
CA MET A 1 -29.67 12.32 -24.91
C MET A 1 -28.60 12.07 -23.85
N ARG A 2 -27.70 13.04 -23.62
CA ARG A 2 -26.61 12.95 -22.62
C ARG A 2 -27.00 13.53 -21.25
N TRP A 3 -28.17 14.16 -21.18
CA TRP A 3 -28.57 15.04 -20.08
C TRP A 3 -29.04 14.29 -18.82
N ASP A 4 -29.53 13.04 -18.94
CA ASP A 4 -30.04 12.26 -17.81
C ASP A 4 -29.25 10.96 -17.54
N GLY A 5 -28.23 10.66 -18.35
CA GLY A 5 -27.44 9.44 -18.25
C GLY A 5 -26.38 9.54 -17.16
N ILE A 6 -26.36 8.59 -16.22
CA ILE A 6 -25.29 8.48 -15.21
C ILE A 6 -24.22 7.52 -15.74
N SER A 7 -22.97 7.97 -15.78
CA SER A 7 -21.82 7.15 -16.16
C SER A 7 -21.12 6.61 -14.92
N ALA A 8 -21.02 5.28 -14.79
CA ALA A 8 -20.27 4.64 -13.70
C ALA A 8 -18.78 5.07 -13.69
N ILE A 9 -18.21 5.39 -14.87
CA ILE A 9 -16.82 5.88 -14.99
C ILE A 9 -16.67 7.27 -14.39
N GLU A 10 -17.63 8.18 -14.64
CA GLU A 10 -17.59 9.54 -14.09
C GLU A 10 -17.75 9.51 -12.57
N LYS A 11 -18.61 8.63 -12.05
CA LYS A 11 -18.77 8.43 -10.61
C LYS A 11 -17.56 7.77 -9.97
N PHE A 12 -16.94 6.80 -10.64
CA PHE A 12 -15.69 6.22 -10.20
C PHE A 12 -14.58 7.27 -10.14
N ASN A 13 -14.49 8.22 -11.08
CA ASN A 13 -13.47 9.26 -11.03
C ASN A 13 -13.57 10.11 -9.73
N ILE A 14 -14.77 10.41 -9.24
CA ILE A 14 -14.96 11.10 -7.96
C ILE A 14 -14.34 10.28 -6.81
N ILE A 15 -14.66 8.98 -6.77
CA ILE A 15 -14.12 8.06 -5.77
C ILE A 15 -12.59 7.97 -5.88
N ASN A 16 -12.06 7.78 -7.09
CA ASN A 16 -10.62 7.66 -7.34
C ASN A 16 -9.84 8.90 -6.89
N GLN A 17 -10.32 10.10 -7.22
CA GLN A 17 -9.70 11.34 -6.74
C GLN A 17 -9.73 11.42 -5.21
N SER A 18 -10.83 11.01 -4.58
CA SER A 18 -10.90 11.01 -3.11
C SER A 18 -9.95 10.01 -2.46
N ILE A 19 -9.68 8.87 -3.12
CA ILE A 19 -8.73 7.87 -2.64
C ILE A 19 -7.31 8.45 -2.65
N ILE A 20 -6.92 9.16 -3.71
CA ILE A 20 -5.62 9.84 -3.78
C ILE A 20 -5.46 10.86 -2.64
N GLU A 21 -6.52 11.57 -2.27
CA GLU A 21 -6.47 12.49 -1.13
C GLU A 21 -6.39 11.76 0.22
N LEU A 22 -7.09 10.62 0.38
CA LEU A 22 -6.97 9.78 1.57
C LEU A 22 -5.55 9.24 1.75
N GLU A 23 -4.90 8.83 0.67
CA GLU A 23 -3.49 8.39 0.71
C GLU A 23 -2.61 9.51 1.26
N LYS A 24 -2.69 10.71 0.69
CA LYS A 24 -1.91 11.87 1.16
C LYS A 24 -2.16 12.18 2.63
N GLU A 25 -3.43 12.19 3.05
CA GLU A 25 -3.81 12.41 4.45
C GLU A 25 -3.17 11.35 5.36
N ARG A 26 -3.32 10.08 5.01
CA ARG A 26 -2.76 8.94 5.76
C ARG A 26 -1.23 9.00 5.82
N HIS A 27 -0.55 9.34 4.72
CA HIS A 27 0.91 9.54 4.71
C HIS A 27 1.37 10.67 5.60
N SER A 28 0.61 11.78 5.67
CA SER A 28 0.96 12.93 6.51
C SER A 28 0.93 12.62 8.02
N LEU A 29 0.21 11.58 8.42
CA LEU A 29 0.06 11.16 9.82
C LEU A 29 1.10 10.11 10.24
N PHE A 30 1.86 9.56 9.30
CA PHE A 30 2.78 8.47 9.56
C PHE A 30 4.24 8.96 9.65
N ASN A 31 5.04 8.35 10.54
CA ASN A 31 6.47 8.65 10.59
C ASN A 31 7.20 7.95 9.44
N VAL A 32 7.76 8.75 8.54
CA VAL A 32 8.39 8.31 7.29
C VAL A 32 9.92 8.34 7.34
N GLU A 33 10.52 8.50 8.53
CA GLU A 33 11.98 8.64 8.71
C GLU A 33 12.81 7.59 7.95
N TYR A 34 12.38 6.33 7.97
CA TYR A 34 13.12 5.24 7.32
C TYR A 34 12.73 5.02 5.85
N TYR A 35 11.81 5.81 5.32
CA TYR A 35 11.28 5.62 3.99
C TYR A 35 11.78 6.71 3.04
N LYS A 36 12.33 6.28 1.90
CA LYS A 36 12.93 7.20 0.92
C LYS A 36 11.88 8.02 0.14
N SER A 37 10.70 7.44 -0.07
CA SER A 37 9.57 8.07 -0.77
C SER A 37 8.32 7.96 0.10
N PRO A 38 8.21 8.80 1.14
CA PRO A 38 7.04 8.90 2.04
C PRO A 38 5.69 8.89 1.32
N GLU A 39 5.64 9.59 0.19
CA GLU A 39 4.44 9.81 -0.63
C GLU A 39 3.98 8.59 -1.43
N LEU A 40 4.76 7.50 -1.44
CA LEU A 40 4.48 6.29 -2.21
C LEU A 40 4.26 5.02 -1.35
N LEU A 41 4.19 5.16 -0.03
CA LEU A 41 4.22 4.02 0.90
C LEU A 41 2.99 3.12 0.87
N LEU A 42 1.86 3.68 0.47
CA LEU A 42 0.58 2.99 0.42
C LEU A 42 -0.03 3.30 -0.93
N GLN A 43 0.53 2.76 -2.00
CA GLN A 43 -0.18 2.81 -3.26
C GLN A 43 -1.39 1.88 -3.14
N LEU A 44 -2.60 2.45 -3.14
CA LEU A 44 -3.76 1.78 -3.68
C LEU A 44 -3.53 1.62 -5.18
N ILE A 45 -2.68 0.66 -5.52
CA ILE A 45 -2.48 0.26 -6.91
C ILE A 45 -3.82 -0.25 -7.40
N SER A 46 -4.38 0.50 -8.34
CA SER A 46 -5.57 0.19 -9.12
C SER A 46 -5.14 -0.22 -10.54
N VAL A 47 -5.83 -1.03 -11.36
CA VAL A 47 -7.11 -1.74 -11.28
C VAL A 47 -7.25 -2.57 -12.58
N GLN A 48 -7.82 -3.77 -12.53
CA GLN A 48 -8.51 -4.31 -13.72
C GLN A 48 -9.85 -3.60 -13.86
N LEU A 49 -9.95 -2.65 -14.79
CA LEU A 49 -11.20 -1.93 -15.01
C LEU A 49 -12.07 -2.78 -15.93
N LYS A 50 -13.03 -3.50 -15.35
CA LYS A 50 -14.06 -4.16 -16.16
C LYS A 50 -15.24 -3.20 -16.31
N VAL A 51 -15.45 -2.74 -17.53
CA VAL A 51 -16.64 -2.00 -17.92
C VAL A 51 -17.58 -2.96 -18.62
N GLU A 52 -18.74 -3.20 -18.03
CA GLU A 52 -19.76 -4.04 -18.66
C GLU A 52 -20.67 -3.17 -19.56
N ASN A 53 -20.82 -3.61 -20.82
CA ASN A 53 -21.73 -3.08 -21.86
C ASN A 53 -21.48 -1.64 -22.37
N GLY A 54 -20.50 -1.45 -23.28
CA GLY A 54 -20.27 -0.13 -23.89
C GLY A 54 -19.89 -0.13 -25.37
N ILE A 55 -20.88 0.00 -26.27
CA ILE A 55 -20.72 0.59 -27.63
C ILE A 55 -21.86 1.57 -27.96
N LEU A 56 -23.08 1.37 -27.42
CA LEU A 56 -24.27 2.21 -27.70
C LEU A 56 -25.01 2.72 -26.43
N LEU A 57 -24.52 2.42 -25.23
CA LEU A 57 -25.13 2.77 -23.93
C LEU A 57 -24.09 3.32 -22.94
N PHE A 58 -24.55 4.06 -21.91
CA PHE A 58 -23.69 4.49 -20.81
C PHE A 58 -23.20 3.27 -20.00
N PRO A 59 -21.94 3.27 -19.52
CA PRO A 59 -21.42 2.16 -18.72
C PRO A 59 -22.14 2.11 -17.37
N HIS A 60 -22.73 0.95 -17.07
CA HIS A 60 -23.59 0.76 -15.89
C HIS A 60 -22.83 0.37 -14.63
N SER A 61 -21.67 -0.28 -14.78
CA SER A 61 -20.85 -0.72 -13.66
C SER A 61 -19.37 -0.57 -13.96
N VAL A 62 -18.60 -0.38 -12.89
CA VAL A 62 -17.15 -0.32 -12.88
C VAL A 62 -16.69 -1.17 -11.71
N ILE A 63 -15.89 -2.20 -11.99
CA ILE A 63 -15.23 -3.03 -10.97
C ILE A 63 -13.78 -2.56 -10.85
N VAL A 64 -13.35 -2.39 -9.61
CA VAL A 64 -12.06 -1.81 -9.23
C VAL A 64 -11.42 -2.70 -8.19
N GLU A 65 -10.35 -3.40 -8.58
CA GLU A 65 -9.53 -4.21 -7.69
C GLU A 65 -8.22 -3.49 -7.36
N GLY A 66 -7.82 -3.49 -6.09
CA GLY A 66 -6.56 -2.85 -5.69
C GLY A 66 -6.05 -3.35 -4.34
N ARG A 67 -4.95 -2.74 -3.88
CA ARG A 67 -4.29 -3.12 -2.62
C ARG A 67 -4.32 -1.97 -1.63
N LEU A 68 -4.90 -2.18 -0.45
CA LEU A 68 -4.81 -1.18 0.62
C LEU A 68 -3.52 -1.40 1.42
N GLY A 69 -2.63 -0.42 1.41
CA GLY A 69 -1.46 -0.42 2.28
C GLY A 69 -1.85 -0.21 3.75
N VAL A 70 -1.20 -0.96 4.65
CA VAL A 70 -1.34 -0.85 6.10
C VAL A 70 -0.01 -0.39 6.68
N PHE A 71 -0.02 0.62 7.55
CA PHE A 71 1.22 1.11 8.16
C PHE A 71 1.73 0.18 9.28
N PRO A 72 3.05 0.15 9.54
CA PRO A 72 3.56 -0.44 10.77
C PRO A 72 2.85 0.09 12.02
N GLY A 73 2.41 -0.83 12.89
CA GLY A 73 1.65 -0.50 14.10
C GLY A 73 0.16 -0.17 13.87
N GLU A 74 -0.32 -0.10 12.62
CA GLU A 74 -1.73 0.05 12.30
C GLU A 74 -2.38 -1.34 12.19
N PRO A 75 -3.45 -1.63 12.96
CA PRO A 75 -4.23 -2.84 12.76
C PRO A 75 -4.88 -2.88 11.37
N VAL A 76 -4.90 -4.05 10.73
CA VAL A 76 -5.55 -4.24 9.41
C VAL A 76 -7.03 -3.83 9.45
N SER A 77 -7.72 -4.08 10.58
CA SER A 77 -9.11 -3.66 10.80
C SER A 77 -9.30 -2.14 10.72
N ASP A 78 -8.32 -1.39 11.21
CA ASP A 78 -8.40 0.06 11.34
C ASP A 78 -8.18 0.70 9.98
N ALA A 79 -7.20 0.20 9.21
CA ALA A 79 -6.99 0.59 7.82
C ALA A 79 -8.25 0.37 6.98
N ARG A 80 -8.89 -0.81 7.10
CA ARG A 80 -10.14 -1.15 6.40
C ARG A 80 -11.27 -0.21 6.80
N THR A 81 -11.43 0.03 8.09
CA THR A 81 -12.47 0.92 8.63
C THR A 81 -12.26 2.35 8.14
N ALA A 82 -11.02 2.85 8.15
CA ALA A 82 -10.68 4.17 7.65
C ALA A 82 -11.03 4.31 6.16
N PHE A 83 -10.66 3.32 5.34
CA PHE A 83 -10.99 3.29 3.92
C PHE A 83 -12.51 3.26 3.68
N SER A 84 -13.22 2.32 4.30
CA SER A 84 -14.68 2.21 4.15
C SER A 84 -15.42 3.48 4.59
N ASN A 85 -15.03 4.08 5.72
CA ASN A 85 -15.62 5.32 6.20
C ASN A 85 -15.38 6.48 5.22
N HIS A 86 -14.18 6.54 4.62
CA HIS A 86 -13.86 7.55 3.62
C HIS A 86 -14.74 7.42 2.36
N ILE A 87 -14.86 6.20 1.82
CA ILE A 87 -15.73 5.95 0.66
C ILE A 87 -17.18 6.31 0.96
N ILE A 88 -17.70 5.95 2.14
CA ILE A 88 -19.07 6.31 2.56
C ILE A 88 -19.22 7.83 2.64
N LYS A 89 -18.26 8.54 3.25
CA LYS A 89 -18.27 9.99 3.38
C LYS A 89 -18.32 10.68 2.01
N VAL A 90 -17.47 10.25 1.08
CA VAL A 90 -17.43 10.80 -0.29
C VAL A 90 -18.71 10.46 -1.05
N SER A 91 -19.21 9.23 -0.93
CA SER A 91 -20.46 8.81 -1.57
C SER A 91 -21.65 9.66 -1.12
N ASN A 92 -21.72 10.01 0.17
CA ASN A 92 -22.77 10.87 0.72
C ASN A 92 -22.72 12.32 0.21
N SER A 93 -21.60 12.76 -0.37
CA SER A 93 -21.43 14.11 -0.93
C SER A 93 -21.91 14.24 -2.38
N ASP A 94 -22.13 13.11 -3.07
CA ASP A 94 -22.64 13.08 -4.45
C ASP A 94 -24.10 12.60 -4.48
N PRO A 95 -25.03 13.31 -5.15
CA PRO A 95 -26.45 12.96 -5.17
C PRO A 95 -26.79 11.55 -5.65
N TRP A 96 -25.98 10.99 -6.57
CA TRP A 96 -26.23 9.65 -7.10
C TRP A 96 -25.56 8.57 -6.26
N LEU A 97 -24.30 8.77 -5.87
CA LEU A 97 -23.55 7.80 -5.05
C LEU A 97 -24.16 7.65 -3.65
N LYS A 98 -24.79 8.70 -3.11
CA LYS A 98 -25.52 8.61 -1.83
C LYS A 98 -26.58 7.50 -1.84
N ASN A 99 -27.27 7.33 -2.97
CA ASN A 99 -28.31 6.32 -3.15
C ASN A 99 -27.77 5.03 -3.79
N ASN A 100 -26.53 5.05 -4.31
CA ASN A 100 -25.87 3.94 -4.99
C ASN A 100 -24.39 3.88 -4.55
N PRO A 101 -24.12 3.61 -3.26
CA PRO A 101 -22.74 3.62 -2.76
C PRO A 101 -21.94 2.47 -3.37
N PRO A 102 -20.62 2.64 -3.58
CA PRO A 102 -19.75 1.54 -3.99
C PRO A 102 -19.82 0.38 -3.00
N ILE A 103 -19.81 -0.84 -3.53
CA ILE A 103 -19.67 -2.06 -2.74
C ILE A 103 -18.17 -2.28 -2.52
N ILE A 104 -17.76 -2.47 -1.26
CA ILE A 104 -16.37 -2.73 -0.89
C ILE A 104 -16.25 -4.18 -0.45
N GLU A 105 -15.40 -4.94 -1.12
CA GLU A 105 -15.09 -6.32 -0.79
C GLU A 105 -13.62 -6.46 -0.42
N TRP A 106 -13.35 -7.27 0.61
CA TRP A 106 -12.01 -7.60 1.06
C TRP A 106 -11.77 -9.07 0.76
N PHE A 107 -11.04 -9.34 -0.31
CA PHE A 107 -10.77 -10.68 -0.83
C PHE A 107 -9.25 -10.88 -0.96
N GLU A 108 -8.83 -12.13 -1.18
CA GLU A 108 -7.41 -12.54 -1.19
C GLU A 108 -6.67 -12.31 0.15
N GLY A 109 -5.33 -12.43 0.11
CA GLY A 109 -4.46 -12.31 1.28
C GLY A 109 -4.49 -10.91 1.90
N GLN A 110 -4.81 -10.87 3.19
CA GLN A 110 -4.77 -9.67 4.03
C GLN A 110 -3.54 -9.78 4.93
N PHE A 111 -2.60 -8.85 4.77
CA PHE A 111 -1.32 -8.89 5.45
C PHE A 111 -1.08 -7.62 6.25
N GLU A 112 -0.62 -7.81 7.48
CA GLU A 112 -0.17 -6.73 8.35
C GLU A 112 1.26 -6.31 8.03
N SER A 113 1.59 -5.07 8.41
CA SER A 113 2.96 -4.57 8.39
C SER A 113 3.68 -4.97 9.67
N GLY A 114 5.01 -5.07 9.58
CA GLY A 114 5.88 -5.37 10.71
C GLY A 114 6.95 -4.32 10.88
N GLN A 115 7.33 -4.04 12.13
CA GLN A 115 8.44 -3.16 12.45
C GLN A 115 9.20 -3.71 13.64
N THR A 116 10.45 -4.12 13.42
CA THR A 116 11.38 -4.34 14.52
C THR A 116 11.74 -3.00 15.14
N ASP A 117 11.68 -2.91 16.48
CA ASP A 117 12.11 -1.75 17.24
C ASP A 117 13.54 -1.33 16.85
N ILE A 118 13.72 -0.04 16.54
CA ILE A 118 14.98 0.52 16.07
C ILE A 118 16.11 0.38 17.11
N ASP A 119 15.74 0.32 18.39
CA ASP A 119 16.65 0.19 19.52
C ASP A 119 16.92 -1.28 19.89
N HIS A 120 16.30 -2.24 19.18
CA HIS A 120 16.52 -3.66 19.43
C HIS A 120 17.97 -4.05 19.14
N SER A 121 18.57 -4.82 20.06
CA SER A 121 19.95 -5.31 19.97
C SER A 121 20.34 -5.98 18.64
N ILE A 122 19.41 -6.65 17.94
CA ILE A 122 19.66 -7.30 16.66
C ILE A 122 20.08 -6.29 15.58
N ILE A 123 19.54 -5.07 15.62
CA ILE A 123 19.88 -4.01 14.68
C ILE A 123 21.31 -3.53 14.94
N ASN A 124 21.68 -3.32 16.20
CA ASN A 124 23.03 -2.89 16.57
C ASN A 124 24.08 -3.98 16.25
N ASN A 125 23.77 -5.25 16.56
CA ASN A 125 24.63 -6.38 16.22
C ASN A 125 24.87 -6.48 14.69
N LEU A 126 23.82 -6.26 13.88
CA LEU A 126 23.95 -6.27 12.42
C LEU A 126 24.75 -5.07 11.91
N LYS A 127 24.55 -3.87 12.48
CA LYS A 127 25.36 -2.68 12.15
C LYS A 127 26.84 -2.92 12.38
N GLU A 128 27.20 -3.49 13.53
CA GLU A 128 28.58 -3.81 13.88
C GLU A 128 29.17 -4.86 12.93
N ALA A 129 28.45 -5.95 12.68
CA ALA A 129 28.87 -6.98 11.74
C ALA A 129 29.08 -6.42 10.33
N TYR A 130 28.15 -5.59 9.84
CA TYR A 130 28.25 -4.94 8.55
C TYR A 130 29.48 -4.02 8.47
N ASN A 131 29.70 -3.18 9.49
CA ASN A 131 30.84 -2.27 9.52
C ASN A 131 32.17 -3.01 9.60
N ASN A 132 32.23 -4.13 10.32
CA ASN A 132 33.44 -4.95 10.42
C ASN A 132 33.90 -5.47 9.05
N VAL A 133 32.95 -5.83 8.17
CA VAL A 133 33.22 -6.33 6.82
C VAL A 133 33.39 -5.19 5.81
N ASN A 134 32.45 -4.23 5.78
CA ASN A 134 32.35 -3.22 4.73
C ASN A 134 33.03 -1.88 5.06
N LYS A 135 33.57 -1.73 6.28
CA LYS A 135 34.21 -0.50 6.79
C LYS A 135 33.35 0.75 6.59
N SER A 136 32.04 0.60 6.73
CA SER A 136 31.02 1.65 6.59
C SER A 136 29.79 1.29 7.40
N ASN A 137 29.01 2.30 7.82
CA ASN A 137 27.73 2.07 8.48
C ASN A 137 26.65 1.68 7.47
N PRO A 138 25.78 0.70 7.77
CA PRO A 138 24.65 0.42 6.90
C PRO A 138 23.61 1.54 6.98
N ILE A 139 22.81 1.66 5.93
CA ILE A 139 21.66 2.56 5.90
C ILE A 139 20.43 1.74 6.29
N ILE A 140 19.73 2.17 7.34
CA ILE A 140 18.45 1.56 7.75
C ILE A 140 17.35 2.13 6.85
N LYS A 141 16.49 1.24 6.33
CA LYS A 141 15.36 1.63 5.49
C LYS A 141 14.13 0.81 5.82
N GLY A 142 12.97 1.44 5.74
CA GLY A 142 11.68 0.77 5.63
C GLY A 142 11.54 0.15 4.25
N CYS A 143 10.74 -0.92 4.18
CA CYS A 143 10.43 -1.64 2.96
C CYS A 143 8.95 -1.49 2.66
N ASP A 144 8.63 -1.08 1.44
CA ASP A 144 7.28 -0.84 0.92
C ASP A 144 6.69 -2.06 0.19
N ILE A 145 7.37 -3.20 0.24
CA ILE A 145 6.88 -4.48 -0.26
C ILE A 145 6.50 -5.40 0.90
N TRP A 146 5.48 -6.22 0.69
CA TRP A 146 5.15 -7.27 1.64
C TRP A 146 6.25 -8.33 1.69
N ILE A 147 6.68 -8.64 2.90
CA ILE A 147 7.58 -9.75 3.21
C ILE A 147 7.02 -10.42 4.47
N GLY A 148 6.99 -11.75 4.50
CA GLY A 148 6.47 -12.54 5.62
C GLY A 148 7.22 -12.38 6.97
N LEU A 149 8.07 -11.36 7.11
CA LEU A 149 8.76 -11.04 8.36
C LEU A 149 7.81 -10.51 9.44
N ALA A 150 6.70 -9.86 9.05
CA ALA A 150 5.72 -9.34 9.99
C ALA A 150 5.18 -10.43 10.93
N THR A 151 4.94 -11.64 10.42
CA THR A 151 4.47 -12.79 11.20
C THR A 151 5.40 -13.15 12.36
N PHE A 152 6.72 -13.07 12.15
CA PHE A 152 7.69 -13.40 13.21
C PHE A 152 7.62 -12.38 14.36
N TYR A 153 7.54 -11.10 14.01
CA TYR A 153 7.52 -10.02 14.99
C TYR A 153 6.17 -9.96 15.72
N ASN A 154 5.06 -9.91 14.98
CA ASN A 154 3.73 -9.67 15.54
C ASN A 154 3.08 -10.91 16.19
N HIS A 155 3.52 -12.13 15.83
CA HIS A 155 2.86 -13.37 16.30
C HIS A 155 3.79 -14.38 16.96
N ALA A 156 5.10 -14.17 16.93
CA ALA A 156 6.06 -15.08 17.56
C ALA A 156 7.05 -14.37 18.50
N ASP A 157 6.93 -13.06 18.70
CA ASP A 157 7.88 -12.23 19.47
C ASP A 157 9.33 -12.41 19.01
N ILE A 158 9.53 -12.69 17.72
CA ILE A 158 10.85 -12.88 17.09
C ILE A 158 11.18 -11.62 16.27
N PRO A 159 12.20 -10.84 16.65
CA PRO A 159 12.63 -9.69 15.86
C PRO A 159 13.17 -10.14 14.49
N ALA A 160 12.75 -9.45 13.43
CA ALA A 160 13.06 -9.84 12.06
C ALA A 160 13.56 -8.65 11.24
N LEU A 161 14.59 -8.90 10.43
CA LEU A 161 15.25 -7.88 9.60
C LEU A 161 15.38 -8.41 8.18
N LEU A 162 15.18 -7.54 7.18
CA LEU A 162 15.57 -7.84 5.82
C LEU A 162 17.01 -7.36 5.60
N PHE A 163 17.93 -8.29 5.34
CA PHE A 163 19.32 -7.97 5.03
C PHE A 163 19.83 -8.86 3.89
N GLY A 164 20.37 -8.24 2.85
CA GLY A 164 20.90 -8.96 1.69
C GLY A 164 21.43 -8.00 0.62
N PRO A 165 22.16 -8.54 -0.37
CA PRO A 165 22.68 -7.76 -1.48
C PRO A 165 21.58 -7.39 -2.48
N GLY A 166 21.84 -6.35 -3.27
CA GLY A 166 20.97 -5.92 -4.36
C GLY A 166 20.05 -4.76 -3.99
N ASP A 167 19.20 -4.39 -4.94
CA ASP A 167 18.23 -3.33 -4.79
C ASP A 167 16.84 -3.96 -4.92
N VAL A 168 16.03 -3.88 -3.86
CA VAL A 168 14.69 -4.46 -3.81
C VAL A 168 13.80 -3.94 -4.94
N ARG A 169 14.07 -2.75 -5.48
CA ARG A 169 13.35 -2.17 -6.62
C ARG A 169 13.57 -2.93 -7.93
N LEU A 170 14.61 -3.77 -7.99
CA LEU A 170 14.85 -4.67 -9.13
C LEU A 170 14.07 -5.97 -9.00
N ALA A 171 13.55 -6.29 -7.80
CA ALA A 171 12.66 -7.43 -7.63
C ALA A 171 11.38 -7.19 -8.44
N HIS A 172 10.94 -8.21 -9.18
CA HIS A 172 9.81 -8.13 -10.13
C HIS A 172 9.99 -7.18 -11.32
N SER A 173 11.20 -6.65 -11.55
CA SER A 173 11.53 -5.96 -12.80
C SER A 173 11.88 -6.95 -13.91
N LEU A 174 11.68 -6.55 -15.18
CA LEU A 174 11.96 -7.35 -16.37
C LEU A 174 13.42 -7.83 -16.47
N THR A 175 14.35 -7.19 -15.76
CA THR A 175 15.79 -7.45 -15.83
C THR A 175 16.35 -8.12 -14.59
N ASN A 176 15.51 -8.71 -13.72
CA ASN A 176 15.87 -9.39 -12.45
C ASN A 176 17.30 -9.98 -12.42
N MET A 177 18.29 -9.17 -12.05
CA MET A 177 19.72 -9.48 -12.13
C MET A 177 20.42 -8.94 -10.88
N LEU A 178 21.18 -9.80 -10.21
CA LEU A 178 22.09 -9.41 -9.14
C LEU A 178 23.45 -9.09 -9.75
N LYS A 179 23.97 -7.88 -9.52
CA LYS A 179 25.36 -7.57 -9.86
C LYS A 179 26.28 -8.30 -8.88
N LEU A 180 27.00 -9.31 -9.37
CA LEU A 180 28.04 -10.02 -8.63
C LEU A 180 29.29 -9.13 -8.46
N LYS A 181 29.23 -8.09 -7.62
CA LYS A 181 30.43 -7.40 -7.12
C LYS A 181 30.19 -6.87 -5.70
N LYS A 182 30.50 -7.72 -4.73
CA LYS A 182 31.15 -7.47 -3.42
C LYS A 182 30.70 -8.59 -2.46
N TYR A 183 31.65 -9.49 -2.18
CA TYR A 183 31.64 -10.36 -1.01
C TYR A 183 32.65 -9.79 -0.02
#